data_AF-A0A0C3DGB3-F1
#
_entry.id   AF-A0A0C3DGB3-F1
#
_cell.length_a   1.000
_cell.length_b   1.000
_cell.length_c   1.000
_cell.angle_alpha   90.00
_cell.angle_beta   90.00
_cell.angle_gamma   90.00
#
_symmetry.space_group_name_H-M   'P 1'
#
loop_
_entity.id
_entity.type
_entity.pdbx_description
1 polymer ?
#
loop_
_entity_poly.entity_id
_entity_poly.type
_entity_poly.pdbx_seq_one_letter_code
_entity_poly.pdbx_strand_id
1 'polypeptide(L)' 'FPTIFSLAMDILPIQGSAVPCERVFSSSKETMAMRRNRISHDLMEALQVLKFSLR' A
#
# COMPACT_ATOMS: atom_id res chain seq x y z
N PHE A 1 3.00 -6.92 -31.58
CA PHE A 1 1.72 -6.33 -31.15
C PHE A 1 1.95 -5.31 -30.04
N PRO A 2 2.35 -4.06 -30.37
CA PRO A 2 2.65 -3.04 -29.36
C PRO A 2 1.44 -2.71 -28.47
N THR A 3 0.23 -2.68 -29.05
CA THR A 3 -1.01 -2.37 -28.32
C THR A 3 -1.38 -3.42 -27.27
N ILE A 4 -1.24 -4.70 -27.61
CA ILE A 4 -1.52 -5.81 -26.67
C ILE A 4 -0.49 -5.82 -25.54
N PHE A 5 0.76 -5.50 -25.86
CA PHE A 5 1.82 -5.41 -24.86
C PHE A 5 1.55 -4.28 -23.86
N SER A 6 1.18 -3.09 -24.32
CA SER A 6 0.79 -1.98 -23.43
C SER A 6 -0.42 -2.35 -22.56
N LEU A 7 -1.45 -2.97 -23.14
CA LEU A 7 -2.63 -3.40 -22.40
C LEU A 7 -2.29 -4.43 -21.31
N ALA A 8 -1.41 -5.39 -21.62
CA ALA A 8 -0.98 -6.38 -20.63
C ALA A 8 -0.19 -5.74 -19.49
N MET A 9 0.66 -4.76 -19.78
CA MET A 9 1.41 -4.02 -18.77
C MET A 9 0.50 -3.22 -17.82
N ASP A 10 -0.66 -2.75 -18.29
CA ASP A 10 -1.62 -2.05 -17.45
C ASP A 10 -2.49 -3.00 -16.62
N ILE A 11 -2.90 -4.14 -17.19
CA ILE A 11 -3.84 -5.07 -16.54
C ILE A 11 -3.16 -6.04 -15.57
N LEU A 12 -2.01 -6.61 -15.95
CA LEU A 12 -1.32 -7.61 -15.16
C LEU A 12 -0.89 -7.15 -13.74
N PRO A 13 -0.49 -5.89 -13.49
CA PRO A 13 -0.12 -5.44 -12.15
C PRO A 13 -1.34 -5.10 -11.26
N ILE A 14 -2.56 -5.08 -11.80
CA ILE A 14 -3.76 -4.81 -11.02
C ILE A 14 -3.92 -5.93 -9.98
N GLN A 15 -3.90 -5.55 -8.70
CA GLN A 15 -4.06 -6.51 -7.62
C GLN A 15 -5.50 -7.04 -7.58
N GLY A 16 -5.65 -8.35 -7.80
CA GLY A 16 -6.94 -9.04 -7.73
C GLY A 16 -7.44 -9.32 -6.30
N SER A 17 -6.71 -8.90 -5.27
CA SER A 17 -7.11 -9.11 -3.87
C SER A 17 -6.73 -7.91 -3.01
N ALA A 18 -7.43 -7.73 -1.87
CA ALA A 18 -7.15 -6.67 -0.90
C ALA A 18 -6.01 -7.01 0.08
N VAL A 19 -5.36 -8.17 -0.06
CA VAL A 19 -4.23 -8.64 0.78
C VAL A 19 -3.10 -7.59 0.95
N PRO A 20 -2.64 -6.87 -0.09
CA PRO A 20 -1.64 -5.82 0.10
C PRO A 20 -2.13 -4.70 1.03
N CYS A 21 -3.39 -4.28 0.91
CA CYS A 21 -3.99 -3.29 1.80
C CYS A 21 -4.08 -3.81 3.25
N GLU A 22 -4.55 -5.04 3.44
CA GLU A 22 -4.62 -5.67 4.77
C GLU A 22 -3.24 -5.77 5.43
N ARG A 23 -2.20 -6.11 4.65
CA ARG A 23 -0.83 -6.16 5.14
C ARG A 23 -0.32 -4.78 5.58
N VAL A 24 -0.63 -3.73 4.82
CA VAL A 24 -0.28 -2.34 5.18
C VAL A 24 -0.95 -1.95 6.51
N PHE A 25 -2.26 -2.20 6.65
CA PHE A 25 -3.01 -1.91 7.88
C PHE A 25 -2.52 -2.72 9.08
N SER A 26 -2.31 -4.03 8.90
CA SER A 26 -1.77 -4.89 9.96
C SER A 26 -0.40 -4.41 10.43
N SER A 27 0.48 -4.01 9.51
CA SER A 27 1.81 -3.49 9.85
C SER A 27 1.79 -2.11 10.52
N SER A 28 0.69 -1.36 10.36
CA SER A 28 0.45 -0.03 10.97
C SER A 28 -0.23 -0.10 12.32
N LYS A 29 -0.70 -1.28 12.75
CA LYS A 29 -1.47 -1.47 13.99
C LYS A 29 -0.70 -1.01 15.23
N GLU A 30 0.60 -1.26 15.26
CA GLU A 30 1.48 -0.84 16.37
C GLU A 30 1.55 0.69 16.52
N THR A 31 1.74 1.39 15.40
CA THR A 31 1.92 2.84 15.38
C THR A 31 0.60 3.59 15.52
N MET A 32 -0.52 3.07 14.99
CA MET A 32 -1.83 3.70 15.10
C MET A 32 -2.58 3.41 16.40
N ALA A 33 -2.57 2.15 16.87
CA ALA A 33 -3.45 1.73 17.98
C ALA A 33 -2.68 1.43 19.27
N MET A 34 -1.60 0.64 19.21
CA MET A 34 -0.93 0.15 20.43
C MET A 34 -0.09 1.20 21.14
N ARG A 35 0.62 2.05 20.39
CA ARG A 35 1.43 3.12 21.00
C ARG A 35 0.64 4.41 21.32
N ARG A 36 -0.69 4.44 21.07
CA ARG A 36 -1.54 5.64 21.19
C ARG A 36 -0.94 6.89 20.54
N ASN A 37 -0.19 6.74 19.45
CA ASN A 37 0.27 7.91 18.72
C ASN A 37 -0.97 8.49 18.03
N ARG A 38 -1.32 9.74 18.34
CA ARG A 38 -2.36 10.51 17.63
C ARG A 38 -1.85 10.92 16.23
N ILE A 39 -1.49 9.94 15.42
CA ILE A 39 -1.08 10.13 14.03
C ILE A 39 -2.36 10.26 13.20
N SER A 40 -2.46 11.30 12.39
CA SER A 40 -3.57 11.47 11.45
C SER A 40 -3.54 10.38 10.38
N HIS A 41 -4.71 10.07 9.80
CA HIS A 41 -4.80 9.08 8.73
C HIS A 41 -3.86 9.42 7.56
N ASP A 42 -3.80 10.69 7.16
CA ASP A 42 -2.94 11.17 6.07
C ASP A 42 -1.45 10.93 6.34
N LEU A 43 -1.00 11.18 7.59
CA LEU A 43 0.39 10.98 7.97
C LEU A 43 0.74 9.48 8.03
N MET A 44 -0.20 8.64 8.47
CA MET A 44 -0.02 7.19 8.45
C MET A 44 0.13 6.66 7.02
N GLU A 45 -0.73 7.12 6.10
CA GLU A 45 -0.66 6.72 4.69
C GLU A 45 0.69 7.12 4.07
N ALA A 46 1.09 8.38 4.23
CA ALA A 46 2.38 8.87 3.73
C ALA A 46 3.57 8.06 4.29
N LEU A 47 3.53 7.68 5.57
CA LEU A 47 4.56 6.85 6.19
C LEU A 47 4.58 5.42 5.63
N GLN A 48 3.42 4.82 5.35
CA GLN A 48 3.36 3.48 4.76
C GLN A 48 3.82 3.47 3.30
N VAL A 49 3.47 4.51 2.52
CA VAL A 49 4.00 4.69 1.15
C VAL A 49 5.52 4.83 1.20
N LEU A 50 6.05 5.71 2.05
CA LEU A 50 7.49 5.90 2.23
C LEU A 50 8.19 4.60 2.64
N LYS A 51 7.61 3.84 3.57
CA LYS A 51 8.14 2.54 4.02
C LYS A 51 8.21 1.51 2.89
N PHE A 52 7.24 1.51 1.97
CA PHE A 52 7.24 0.59 0.84
C PHE A 52 8.14 1.06 -0.31
N SER A 53 8.28 2.38 -0.53
CA SER A 53 9.18 2.95 -1.53
C SER A 53 10.66 2.83 -1.16
N LEU A 54 11.00 2.79 0.13
CA LEU A 54 12.38 2.62 0.61
C LEU A 54 12.83 1.15 0.71
N ARG A 55 11.98 0.21 0.28
CA ARG A 55 12.21 -1.23 0.42
C ARG A 55 12.76 -1.87 -0.85
#